data_AF-A0A8T6W3W4-F1
#
_entry.id   AF-A0A8T6W3W4-F1
#
_cell.length_a   1.000
_cell.length_b   1.000
_cell.length_c   1.000
_cell.angle_alpha   90.00
_cell.angle_beta   90.00
_cell.angle_gamma   90.00
#
_symmetry.space_group_name_H-M   'P 1'
#
loop_
_entity.id
_entity.type
_entity.pdbx_description
1 polymer ?
#
loop_
_entity_poly.entity_id
_entity_poly.type
_entity_poly.pdbx_seq_one_letter_code
_entity_poly.pdbx_strand_id
1 'polypeptide(L)' 'MKGVPGRITRGLPKGARLTCADNTGAKVVEVVEVPKYHG' A
#
# COMPACT_ATOMS: atom_id res chain seq x y z
N MET A 1 10.13 8.59 -6.65
CA MET A 1 10.00 8.59 -5.17
C MET A 1 11.39 8.84 -4.62
N LYS A 2 11.53 9.55 -3.48
CA LYS A 2 12.81 9.56 -2.75
C LYS A 2 13.11 8.12 -2.27
N GLY A 3 14.38 7.75 -2.15
CA GLY A 3 14.74 6.43 -1.64
C GLY A 3 14.25 6.24 -0.21
N VAL A 4 13.71 5.05 0.09
CA VAL A 4 13.41 4.63 1.46
C VAL A 4 14.67 3.97 2.02
N PRO A 5 15.13 4.30 3.24
CA PRO A 5 16.29 3.65 3.83
C PRO A 5 16.00 2.15 4.05
N GLY A 6 16.92 1.31 3.59
CA GLY A 6 16.83 -0.14 3.72
C GLY A 6 16.09 -0.84 2.57
N ARG A 7 16.26 -2.17 2.48
CA ARG A 7 15.52 -3.03 1.55
C ARG A 7 14.30 -3.62 2.26
N ILE A 8 13.12 -3.21 1.85
CA ILE A 8 11.85 -3.65 2.45
C ILE A 8 11.28 -4.84 1.68
N THR A 9 10.93 -5.91 2.38
CA THR A 9 10.16 -7.02 1.82
C THR A 9 8.70 -6.59 1.64
N ARG A 10 8.14 -6.77 0.45
CA ARG A 10 6.73 -6.42 0.16
C ARG A 10 5.81 -7.49 0.76
N GLY A 11 5.03 -7.11 1.78
CA GLY A 11 4.06 -8.00 2.43
C GLY A 11 2.62 -7.86 1.96
N LEU A 12 2.33 -6.92 1.05
CA LEU A 12 0.97 -6.57 0.64
C LEU A 12 0.80 -6.81 -0.87
N PRO A 13 -0.01 -7.81 -1.29
CA PRO A 13 -0.36 -8.00 -2.70
C PRO A 13 -1.49 -7.06 -3.16
N LYS A 14 -1.74 -7.04 -4.47
CA LYS A 14 -2.98 -6.48 -5.04
C LYS A 14 -4.20 -7.19 -4.47
N GLY A 15 -5.25 -6.43 -4.15
CA GLY A 15 -6.45 -6.92 -3.45
C GLY A 15 -6.30 -7.04 -1.93
N ALA A 16 -5.12 -6.76 -1.36
CA ALA A 16 -4.96 -6.74 0.09
C ALA A 16 -5.82 -5.63 0.72
N ARG A 17 -6.53 -5.96 1.80
CA ARG A 17 -7.38 -5.03 2.55
C ARG A 17 -6.69 -4.62 3.85
N LEU A 18 -6.69 -3.32 4.14
CA LEU A 18 -6.01 -2.74 5.31
C LEU A 18 -6.91 -1.76 6.05
N THR A 19 -6.67 -1.60 7.35
CA THR A 19 -7.29 -0.53 8.14
C THR A 19 -6.86 0.84 7.60
N CYS A 20 -7.82 1.72 7.37
CA CYS A 20 -7.54 3.11 7.04
C CYS A 20 -7.24 3.89 8.33
N ALA A 21 -5.97 4.10 8.64
CA ALA A 21 -5.51 4.82 9.83
C ALA A 21 -5.51 6.34 9.60
N ASP A 22 -6.68 6.88 9.28
CA ASP A 22 -6.92 8.27 8.90
C ASP A 22 -8.33 8.72 9.35
N ASN A 23 -8.64 10.01 9.31
CA ASN A 23 -9.90 10.59 9.77
C ASN A 23 -10.88 10.95 8.63
N THR A 24 -10.63 10.49 7.41
CA THR A 24 -11.50 10.71 6.23
C THR A 24 -12.83 9.97 6.27
N GLY A 25 -13.02 9.04 7.23
CA GLY A 25 -14.26 8.26 7.41
C GLY A 25 -14.22 6.86 6.79
N ALA A 26 -13.33 6.62 5.83
CA ALA A 26 -13.05 5.26 5.35
C ALA A 26 -12.48 4.41 6.49
N LYS A 27 -12.91 3.14 6.57
CA LYS A 27 -12.46 2.20 7.63
C LYS A 27 -11.51 1.14 7.10
N VAL A 28 -11.71 0.71 5.85
CA VAL A 28 -10.89 -0.29 5.16
C VAL A 28 -10.60 0.22 3.74
N VAL A 29 -9.36 0.06 3.30
CA VAL A 29 -8.92 0.32 1.92
C VAL A 29 -8.37 -0.94 1.27
N GLU A 30 -8.39 -1.00 -0.06
CA GLU A 30 -7.84 -2.09 -0.85
C GLU A 30 -6.67 -1.60 -1.70
N VAL A 31 -5.60 -2.40 -1.80
CA VAL A 31 -4.50 -2.15 -2.72
C VAL A 31 -4.94 -2.49 -4.15
N VAL A 32 -5.27 -1.48 -4.94
CA VAL A 32 -5.70 -1.67 -6.35
C VAL A 32 -4.50 -1.82 -7.28
N GLU A 33 -3.47 -0.99 -7.14
CA GLU A 33 -2.24 -1.09 -7.93
C GLU A 33 -1.03 -0.51 -7.19
N VAL A 34 0.16 -0.90 -7.62
CA VAL A 34 1.42 -0.31 -7.15
C VAL A 34 2.00 0.59 -8.24
N PRO A 35 2.12 1.92 -8.02
CA PRO A 35 2.65 2.83 -9.03
C PRO A 35 4.05 2.42 -9.51
N LYS A 36 4.24 2.39 -10.83
CA LYS A 36 5.51 2.04 -11.50
C LYS A 36 5.99 0.60 -11.25
N TYR A 37 5.13 -0.24 -10.71
CA TYR A 37 5.31 -1.68 -10.68
C TYR A 37 4.56 -2.28 -11.88
N HIS A 38 5.21 -3.13 -12.66
CA HIS A 38 4.67 -3.64 -13.93
C HIS A 38 4.21 -5.10 -13.89
N GLY A 39 4.02 -5.66 -12.69
CA GLY A 39 3.72 -7.07 -12.50
C GLY A 39 4.98 -7.89 -12.42
#